data_AF-A0A7W0KX48-F1
#
_entry.id   AF-A0A7W0KX48-F1
#
_cell.length_a   1.000
_cell.length_b   1.000
_cell.length_c   1.000
_cell.angle_alpha   90.00
_cell.angle_beta   90.00
_cell.angle_gamma   90.00
#
_symmetry.space_group_name_H-M   'P 1'
#
loop_
_entity.id
_entity.type
_entity.pdbx_description
1 polymer ?
#
loop_
_entity_poly.entity_id
_entity_poly.type
_entity_poly.pdbx_seq_one_letter_code
_entity_poly.pdbx_strand_id
1 'polypeptide(L)'
;MTFNLGDRVRWATVGEDGLPLVRYGFVGGVAGDVGPVVVMLDGELGGDVVEQTQLESVSITSVELHLAGRDLIDDAELRRGLVHLWQAEAEQAGLDVDSLEHRGTGECLDGESWALAALSSGGETYVVRAVPWELDPAVICIRAEHPMY
;
A
#
# COMPACT_ATOMS: atom_id res chain seq x y z
N MET A 1 9.63 11.55 10.93
CA MET A 1 8.45 12.21 10.32
C MET A 1 7.69 12.89 11.43
N THR A 2 7.03 14.02 11.16
CA THR A 2 6.15 14.68 12.12
C THR A 2 4.73 14.53 11.61
N PHE A 3 3.86 13.90 12.41
CA PHE A 3 2.45 13.76 12.10
C PHE A 3 1.66 14.95 12.64
N ASN A 4 0.65 15.37 11.90
CA ASN A 4 -0.30 16.40 12.29
C ASN A 4 -1.70 15.80 12.44
N LEU A 5 -2.53 16.47 13.22
CA LEU A 5 -3.94 16.10 13.39
C LEU A 5 -4.63 16.04 12.01
N GLY A 6 -5.30 14.91 11.74
CA GLY A 6 -6.01 14.66 10.48
C GLY A 6 -5.16 14.04 9.37
N ASP A 7 -3.84 13.89 9.55
CA ASP A 7 -3.00 13.21 8.56
C ASP A 7 -3.46 11.75 8.40
N ARG A 8 -3.51 11.29 7.15
CA ARG A 8 -3.81 9.90 6.81
C ARG A 8 -2.59 9.03 7.09
N VAL A 9 -2.79 7.94 7.83
CA VAL A 9 -1.71 7.05 8.25
C VAL A 9 -1.98 5.60 7.90
N ARG A 10 -0.88 4.89 7.60
CA ARG A 10 -0.80 3.45 7.45
C ARG A 10 -0.10 2.88 8.67
N TRP A 11 -0.67 1.82 9.24
CA TRP A 11 -0.09 1.08 10.34
C TRP A 11 0.04 -0.39 9.94
N ALA A 12 1.29 -0.83 9.73
CA ALA A 12 1.60 -2.24 9.55
C ALA A 12 1.77 -2.90 10.93
N THR A 13 0.94 -3.90 11.21
CA THR A 13 0.89 -4.62 12.49
C THR A 13 0.69 -6.11 12.25
N VAL A 14 0.48 -6.86 13.32
CA VAL A 14 0.12 -8.28 13.28
C VAL A 14 -1.29 -8.42 13.83
N GLY A 15 -2.16 -9.11 13.09
CA GLY A 15 -3.53 -9.42 13.49
C GLY A 15 -3.57 -10.39 14.67
N GLU A 16 -4.75 -10.56 15.26
CA GLU A 16 -4.97 -11.50 16.36
C GLU A 16 -4.71 -12.97 15.97
N ASP A 17 -4.77 -13.25 14.67
CA ASP A 17 -4.44 -14.54 14.06
C ASP A 17 -2.92 -14.76 13.87
N GLY A 18 -2.10 -13.76 14.20
CA GLY A 18 -0.65 -13.80 14.02
C GLY A 18 -0.19 -13.48 12.59
N LEU A 19 -1.08 -13.06 11.70
CA LEU A 19 -0.76 -12.72 10.32
C LEU A 19 -0.48 -11.22 10.15
N PRO A 20 0.41 -10.81 9.23
CA PRO A 20 0.60 -9.40 8.91
C PRO A 20 -0.72 -8.73 8.53
N LEU A 21 -0.98 -7.56 9.10
CA LEU A 21 -2.19 -6.78 8.89
C LEU A 21 -1.81 -5.32 8.66
N VAL A 22 -2.36 -4.72 7.62
CA VAL A 22 -2.27 -3.27 7.39
C VAL A 22 -3.58 -2.64 7.80
N ARG A 23 -3.51 -1.57 8.58
CA ARG A 23 -4.66 -0.76 9.00
C ARG A 23 -4.46 0.68 8.57
N TYR A 24 -5.55 1.33 8.19
CA TYR A 24 -5.55 2.75 7.85
C TYR A 24 -6.39 3.54 8.83
N GLY A 25 -6.04 4.81 8.99
CA GLY A 25 -6.74 5.71 9.88
C GLY A 25 -6.25 7.14 9.72
N PHE A 26 -6.65 7.98 10.66
CA PHE A 26 -6.21 9.36 10.75
C PHE A 26 -5.59 9.65 12.10
N VAL A 27 -4.64 10.56 12.13
CA VAL A 27 -4.07 11.04 13.39
C VAL A 27 -5.13 11.82 14.16
N GLY A 28 -5.52 11.32 15.33
CA GLY A 28 -6.41 11.97 16.30
C GLY A 28 -5.69 12.84 17.33
N GLY A 29 -4.36 12.72 17.44
CA GLY A 29 -3.52 13.56 18.28
C GLY A 29 -2.09 13.04 18.40
N VAL A 30 -1.17 13.91 18.80
CA VAL A 30 0.25 13.55 19.00
C VAL A 30 0.69 13.99 20.40
N ALA A 31 1.29 13.08 21.15
CA ALA A 31 1.78 13.37 22.50
C ALA A 31 3.15 14.05 22.45
N GLY A 32 3.20 15.36 22.21
CA GLY A 32 4.46 16.10 22.06
C GLY A 32 5.19 15.77 20.76
N ASP A 33 6.47 16.14 20.63
CA ASP A 33 7.16 16.10 19.32
C ASP A 33 7.58 14.68 18.87
N VAL A 34 7.79 13.75 19.81
CA VAL A 34 8.29 12.38 19.56
C VAL A 34 7.48 11.32 20.32
N GLY A 35 6.34 11.70 20.90
CA GLY A 35 5.53 10.76 21.66
C GLY A 35 4.60 9.92 20.78
N PRO A 36 3.88 8.98 21.41
CA PRO A 36 2.93 8.15 20.70
C PRO A 36 1.82 8.99 20.07
N VAL A 37 1.29 8.45 18.98
CA VAL A 37 0.26 9.04 18.16
C VAL A 37 -1.06 8.34 18.46
N VAL A 38 -2.10 9.11 18.74
CA VAL A 38 -3.47 8.59 18.79
C VAL A 38 -3.95 8.46 17.35
N VAL A 39 -4.31 7.26 16.93
CA VAL A 39 -4.81 6.96 15.59
C VAL A 39 -6.27 6.57 15.69
N MET A 40 -7.12 7.26 14.93
CA MET A 40 -8.52 6.89 14.74
C MET A 40 -8.59 5.97 13.52
N LEU A 41 -8.73 4.67 13.75
CA LEU A 41 -8.73 3.67 12.68
C LEU A 41 -10.06 3.64 11.95
N ASP A 42 -9.98 3.33 10.65
CA ASP A 42 -11.16 3.26 9.81
C ASP A 42 -12.14 2.18 10.25
N GLY A 43 -13.41 2.54 10.29
CA GLY A 43 -14.49 1.66 10.73
C GLY A 43 -14.55 1.45 12.24
N GLU A 44 -13.65 2.07 13.03
CA GLU A 44 -13.64 1.97 14.48
C GLU A 44 -14.10 3.26 15.17
N LEU A 45 -14.70 3.10 16.35
CA LEU A 45 -15.18 4.21 17.17
C LEU A 45 -14.13 4.71 18.17
N GLY A 46 -13.05 3.95 18.37
CA GLY A 46 -11.98 4.20 19.33
C GLY A 46 -10.73 4.79 18.68
N GLY A 47 -9.85 5.33 19.52
CA GLY A 47 -8.51 5.73 19.12
C GLY A 47 -7.46 4.80 19.74
N ASP A 48 -6.55 4.31 18.92
CA ASP A 48 -5.43 3.49 19.34
C ASP A 48 -4.18 4.35 19.56
N VAL A 49 -3.42 4.03 20.61
CA VAL A 49 -2.16 4.71 20.90
C VAL A 49 -1.03 3.91 20.27
N VAL A 50 -0.44 4.44 19.20
CA VAL A 50 0.58 3.76 18.39
C VAL A 50 1.89 4.52 18.44
N GLU A 51 3.00 3.80 18.53
CA GLU A 51 4.33 4.39 18.45
C GLU A 51 4.55 5.02 17.08
N GLN A 52 5.10 6.23 17.04
CA GLN A 52 5.31 6.97 15.80
C GLN A 52 6.13 6.19 14.76
N THR A 53 7.05 5.32 15.22
CA THR A 53 7.91 4.49 14.35
C THR A 53 7.18 3.36 13.64
N GLN A 54 5.95 3.04 14.04
CA GLN A 54 5.11 2.02 13.39
C GLN A 54 4.14 2.63 12.36
N LEU A 55 4.11 3.97 12.27
CA LEU A 55 3.22 4.69 11.39
C LEU A 55 3.98 5.24 10.19
N GLU A 56 3.32 5.18 9.04
CA GLU A 56 3.77 5.78 7.81
C GLU A 56 2.69 6.74 7.30
N SER A 57 3.11 7.86 6.70
CA SER A 57 2.17 8.74 5.99
C SER A 57 1.66 8.04 4.74
N VAL A 58 0.36 8.16 4.47
CA VAL A 58 -0.23 7.56 3.27
C VAL A 58 0.05 8.42 2.04
N SER A 59 0.62 7.80 1.02
CA SER A 59 0.77 8.32 -0.33
C SER A 59 0.62 7.19 -1.35
N ILE A 60 0.51 7.53 -2.64
CA ILE A 60 0.43 6.53 -3.72
C ILE A 60 1.57 5.51 -3.64
N THR A 61 2.78 5.95 -3.30
CA THR A 61 3.97 5.09 -3.26
C THR A 61 4.16 4.37 -1.92
N SER A 62 3.39 4.71 -0.88
CA SER A 62 3.47 4.03 0.43
C SER A 62 2.50 2.85 0.54
N VAL A 63 1.56 2.72 -0.40
CA VAL A 63 0.59 1.62 -0.40
C VAL A 63 1.20 0.40 -1.06
N GLU A 64 1.42 -0.62 -0.23
CA GLU A 64 1.94 -1.93 -0.61
C GLU A 64 0.93 -3.02 -0.23
N LEU A 65 0.52 -3.80 -1.23
CA LEU A 65 -0.31 -4.98 -1.07
C LEU A 65 0.58 -6.23 -1.13
N HIS A 66 0.60 -7.01 -0.05
CA HIS A 66 1.37 -8.25 0.03
C HIS A 66 0.46 -9.47 -0.08
N LEU A 67 0.70 -10.32 -1.07
CA LEU A 67 -0.10 -11.52 -1.31
C LEU A 67 0.80 -12.76 -1.36
N ALA A 68 0.41 -13.81 -0.64
CA ALA A 68 1.08 -15.10 -0.73
C ALA A 68 0.70 -15.81 -2.04
N GLY A 69 1.68 -16.38 -2.72
CA GLY A 69 1.51 -17.11 -3.98
C GLY A 69 2.35 -16.53 -5.10
N ARG A 70 3.45 -17.21 -5.44
CA ARG A 70 4.32 -16.83 -6.56
C ARG A 70 3.65 -17.03 -7.92
N ASP A 71 2.69 -17.95 -8.00
CA ASP A 71 1.83 -18.16 -9.16
C ASP A 71 1.05 -16.90 -9.57
N LEU A 72 0.72 -16.02 -8.62
CA LEU A 72 0.01 -14.76 -8.89
C LEU A 72 0.75 -13.86 -9.89
N ILE A 73 2.08 -13.89 -9.90
CA ILE A 73 2.90 -13.11 -10.84
C ILE A 73 3.43 -13.95 -12.00
N ASP A 74 3.55 -15.26 -11.86
CA ASP A 74 4.04 -16.12 -12.96
C ASP A 74 2.92 -16.47 -13.96
N ASP A 75 1.67 -16.59 -13.50
CA ASP A 75 0.49 -16.83 -14.34
C ASP A 75 -0.07 -15.51 -14.90
N ALA A 76 -0.15 -15.43 -16.22
CA ALA A 76 -0.62 -14.24 -16.93
C ALA A 76 -2.09 -13.88 -16.66
N GLU A 77 -2.96 -14.87 -16.43
CA GLU A 77 -4.37 -14.65 -16.15
C GLU A 77 -4.56 -14.15 -14.71
N LEU A 78 -3.82 -14.70 -13.74
CA LEU A 78 -3.87 -14.25 -12.35
C LEU A 78 -3.33 -12.82 -12.20
N ARG A 79 -2.24 -12.48 -12.90
CA ARG A 79 -1.65 -11.13 -12.88
C ARG A 79 -2.65 -10.03 -13.23
N ARG A 80 -3.58 -10.30 -14.15
CA ARG A 80 -4.58 -9.31 -14.58
C ARG A 80 -5.47 -8.84 -13.43
N GLY A 81 -5.69 -9.68 -12.41
CA GLY A 81 -6.48 -9.33 -11.24
C GLY A 81 -5.75 -8.45 -10.22
N LEU A 82 -4.42 -8.48 -10.18
CA LEU A 82 -3.61 -7.85 -9.14
C LEU A 82 -3.78 -6.33 -9.07
N VAL A 83 -3.90 -5.68 -10.23
CA VAL A 83 -4.13 -4.24 -10.32
C VAL A 83 -5.44 -3.80 -9.66
N HIS A 84 -6.50 -4.62 -9.75
CA HIS A 84 -7.77 -4.33 -9.09
C HIS A 84 -7.69 -4.50 -7.57
N LEU A 85 -6.91 -5.49 -7.11
CA LEU A 85 -6.67 -5.68 -5.68
C LEU A 85 -5.88 -4.49 -5.11
N TRP A 86 -4.84 -4.04 -5.81
CA TRP A 86 -4.09 -2.86 -5.39
C TRP A 86 -4.93 -1.59 -5.42
N GLN A 87 -5.79 -1.42 -6.43
CA GLN A 87 -6.70 -0.27 -6.48
C GLN A 87 -7.65 -0.27 -5.28
N ALA A 88 -8.24 -1.41 -4.92
CA ALA A 88 -9.10 -1.52 -3.74
C ALA A 88 -8.35 -1.18 -2.45
N GLU A 89 -7.07 -1.60 -2.33
CA GLU A 89 -6.20 -1.24 -1.22
C GLU A 89 -5.95 0.28 -1.16
N ALA A 90 -5.68 0.93 -2.30
CA ALA A 90 -5.50 2.37 -2.38
C ALA A 90 -6.77 3.15 -2.02
N GLU A 91 -7.94 2.68 -2.46
CA GLU A 91 -9.25 3.24 -2.09
C GLU A 91 -9.49 3.12 -0.57
N GLN A 92 -9.17 1.97 0.02
CA GLN A 92 -9.24 1.77 1.47
C GLN A 92 -8.23 2.66 2.22
N ALA A 93 -7.06 2.92 1.65
CA ALA A 93 -6.10 3.88 2.16
C ALA A 93 -6.60 5.34 2.06
N GLY A 94 -7.72 5.60 1.38
CA GLY A 94 -8.29 6.93 1.20
C GLY A 94 -7.57 7.75 0.13
N LEU A 95 -6.88 7.09 -0.80
CA LEU A 95 -6.19 7.74 -1.92
C LEU A 95 -7.14 7.94 -3.09
N ASP A 96 -6.97 9.06 -3.78
CA ASP A 96 -7.70 9.38 -5.01
C ASP A 96 -6.84 9.04 -6.23
N VAL A 97 -7.35 8.15 -7.09
CA VAL A 97 -6.68 7.72 -8.32
C VAL A 97 -7.44 8.34 -9.49
N ASP A 98 -6.86 9.37 -10.10
CA ASP A 98 -7.47 10.15 -11.17
C ASP A 98 -7.70 9.30 -12.43
N SER A 99 -6.72 8.45 -12.76
CA SER A 99 -6.81 7.51 -13.88
C SER A 99 -5.96 6.27 -13.65
N LEU A 100 -6.39 5.15 -14.25
CA LEU A 100 -5.70 3.86 -14.19
C LEU A 100 -5.81 3.15 -15.54
N GLU A 101 -4.68 2.99 -16.22
CA GLU A 101 -4.55 2.36 -17.54
C GLU A 101 -3.91 0.99 -17.41
N HIS A 102 -4.73 -0.05 -17.56
CA HIS A 102 -4.30 -1.45 -17.43
C HIS A 102 -3.40 -1.88 -18.60
N ARG A 103 -2.29 -2.55 -18.30
CA ARG A 103 -1.38 -3.16 -19.30
C ARG A 103 -1.70 -4.62 -19.62
N GLY A 104 -2.98 -5.00 -19.55
CA GLY A 104 -3.43 -6.38 -19.78
C GLY A 104 -2.82 -7.35 -18.77
N THR A 105 -1.98 -8.28 -19.24
CA THR A 105 -1.26 -9.24 -18.39
C THR A 105 0.02 -8.66 -17.78
N GLY A 106 0.26 -7.36 -17.92
CA GLY A 106 1.48 -6.68 -17.49
C GLY A 106 2.64 -6.80 -18.48
N GLU A 107 3.60 -5.88 -18.36
CA GLU A 107 4.85 -5.87 -19.12
C GLU A 107 6.00 -6.32 -18.21
N CYS A 108 6.74 -7.33 -18.64
CA CYS A 108 7.90 -7.82 -17.91
C CYS A 108 9.07 -6.82 -18.02
N LEU A 109 9.66 -6.44 -16.89
CA LEU A 109 10.72 -5.42 -16.83
C LEU A 109 12.12 -6.05 -16.79
N ASP A 110 12.33 -7.02 -15.90
CA ASP A 110 13.65 -7.61 -15.60
C ASP A 110 13.60 -9.15 -15.46
N GLY A 111 12.49 -9.78 -15.86
CA GLY A 111 12.28 -11.23 -15.75
C GLY A 111 11.58 -11.68 -14.48
N GLU A 112 11.55 -10.85 -13.44
CA GLU A 112 10.93 -11.17 -12.15
C GLU A 112 9.83 -10.18 -11.75
N SER A 113 9.91 -8.96 -12.28
CA SER A 113 9.02 -7.82 -12.02
C SER A 113 8.13 -7.50 -13.21
N TRP A 114 6.89 -7.08 -12.92
CA TRP A 114 5.86 -6.81 -13.93
C TRP A 114 5.21 -5.45 -13.72
N ALA A 115 5.24 -4.60 -14.75
CA ALA A 115 4.45 -3.36 -14.79
C ALA A 115 3.00 -3.68 -15.17
N LEU A 116 2.06 -3.52 -14.23
CA LEU A 116 0.67 -3.92 -14.36
C LEU A 116 -0.23 -2.82 -14.94
N ALA A 117 0.01 -1.57 -14.56
CA ALA A 117 -0.78 -0.43 -15.01
C ALA A 117 0.02 0.88 -14.90
N ALA A 118 -0.33 1.86 -15.73
CA ALA A 118 0.03 3.25 -15.50
C ALA A 118 -1.12 3.94 -14.76
N LEU A 119 -0.83 4.84 -13.82
CA LEU A 119 -1.86 5.58 -13.10
C LEU A 119 -1.46 7.05 -12.96
N SER A 120 -2.46 7.91 -12.73
CA SER A 120 -2.24 9.28 -12.31
C SER A 120 -2.99 9.61 -11.03
N SER A 121 -2.41 10.48 -10.21
CA SER A 121 -2.98 10.96 -8.95
C SER A 121 -2.33 12.30 -8.59
N GLY A 122 -3.15 13.31 -8.29
CA GLY A 122 -2.66 14.62 -7.85
C GLY A 122 -1.82 15.35 -8.90
N GLY A 123 -2.00 15.05 -10.19
CA GLY A 123 -1.20 15.59 -11.29
C GLY A 123 0.16 14.92 -11.49
N GLU A 124 0.48 13.89 -10.72
CA GLU A 124 1.66 13.04 -10.91
C GLU A 124 1.29 11.72 -11.60
N THR A 125 2.28 11.08 -12.22
CA THR A 125 2.13 9.77 -12.88
C THR A 125 2.97 8.71 -12.20
N TYR A 126 2.41 7.51 -12.08
CA TYR A 126 3.05 6.35 -11.46
C TYR A 126 2.82 5.07 -12.29
N VAL A 127 3.54 4.02 -11.94
CA VAL A 127 3.37 2.67 -12.50
C VAL A 127 3.10 1.72 -11.35
N VAL A 128 1.98 0.98 -11.43
CA VAL A 128 1.72 -0.14 -10.52
C VAL A 128 2.59 -1.32 -10.96
N ARG A 129 3.41 -1.83 -10.05
CA ARG A 129 4.28 -2.97 -10.29
C ARG A 129 3.95 -4.11 -9.33
N ALA A 130 4.10 -5.34 -9.83
CA ALA A 130 4.21 -6.52 -9.00
C ALA A 130 5.66 -7.00 -9.01
N VAL A 131 6.20 -7.28 -7.83
CA VAL A 131 7.57 -7.78 -7.62
C VAL A 131 7.55 -8.90 -6.57
N PRO A 132 8.45 -9.89 -6.64
CA PRO A 132 8.67 -10.77 -5.49
C PRO A 132 9.11 -9.94 -4.28
N TRP A 133 8.62 -10.29 -3.10
CA TRP A 133 9.01 -9.60 -1.88
C TRP A 133 10.44 -10.03 -1.47
N GLU A 134 11.27 -9.06 -1.11
CA GLU A 134 12.69 -9.29 -0.82
C GLU A 134 12.93 -10.22 0.38
N LEU A 135 12.00 -10.22 1.35
CA LEU A 135 12.12 -11.01 2.58
C LEU A 135 11.56 -12.43 2.45
N ASP A 136 10.58 -12.64 1.56
CA ASP A 136 10.01 -13.94 1.26
C ASP A 136 9.57 -14.02 -0.22
N PRO A 137 10.32 -14.74 -1.08
CA PRO A 137 9.98 -14.89 -2.49
C PRO A 137 8.65 -15.61 -2.77
N ALA A 138 8.05 -16.26 -1.77
CA ALA A 138 6.71 -16.84 -1.88
C ALA A 138 5.60 -15.78 -1.79
N VAL A 139 5.93 -14.56 -1.38
CA VAL A 139 5.05 -13.40 -1.30
C VAL A 139 5.37 -12.46 -2.46
N ILE A 140 4.32 -11.92 -3.08
CA ILE A 140 4.45 -10.82 -4.05
C ILE A 140 4.03 -9.51 -3.39
N CYS A 141 4.74 -8.45 -3.70
CA CYS A 141 4.39 -7.08 -3.34
C CYS A 141 3.86 -6.36 -4.58
N ILE A 142 2.67 -5.76 -4.46
CA ILE A 142 2.11 -4.86 -5.47
C ILE A 142 2.13 -3.44 -4.92
N ARG A 143 2.78 -2.52 -5.63
CA ARG A 143 2.90 -1.13 -5.21
C ARG A 143 3.01 -0.18 -6.41
N ALA A 144 2.71 1.08 -6.20
CA ALA A 144 2.96 2.12 -7.20
C ALA A 144 4.33 2.75 -6.99
N GLU A 145 5.03 2.97 -8.10
CA GLU A 145 6.35 3.61 -8.13
C GLU A 145 6.38 4.70 -9.19
N HIS A 146 7.31 5.65 -9.06
CA HIS A 146 7.51 6.62 -10.13
C HIS A 146 8.05 5.94 -11.39
N PRO A 147 7.68 6.38 -12.61
CA PRO A 147 8.04 5.72 -13.86
C PRO A 147 9.56 5.68 -14.17
N MET A 148 10.38 6.43 -13.43
CA MET A 148 11.82 6.61 -13.69
C MET A 148 12.76 5.80 -12.76
N TYR A 149 12.24 4.85 -11.99
CA TYR A 149 13.06 3.97 -11.14
C TYR A 149 12.84 2.50 -11.45
#